data_AF-A0A409WJ72-F1
#
_entry.id   AF-A0A409WJ72-F1
#
_cell.length_a   1.000
_cell.length_b   1.000
_cell.length_c   1.000
_cell.angle_alpha   90.00
_cell.angle_beta   90.00
_cell.angle_gamma   90.00
#
_symmetry.space_group_name_H-M   'P 1'
#
loop_
_entity.id
_entity.type
_entity.pdbx_description
1 polymer ?
#
loop_
_entity_poly.entity_id
_entity_poly.type
_entity_poly.pdbx_seq_one_letter_code
_entity_poly.pdbx_strand_id
1 'polypeptide(L)'
;MQAAREDDRSSTPKYVYMHVPNVSAADNAARLARLQELLAEALTTAKAVVPTHHRHATIRKVHQTIGSLLAVLPEDRNSNARSEYNAHKRALNKSMDALRSSCEIEGLEALDKQGLLIGDIVDELSEWIPNIWYNIADTNAEEADEDLAQDSLRSCSIATSAMQDCPEAAGFYNYTGRLTILDPDDEDDDNIIYDDYDACMTQNLAWMWRELLVFMASRNRSTDCILEDIRVKGFTNEVFGFIRQPGEETNADGYQFWDAHWTDSMKKAAAVLCSKRRSQMAR
;
A
#
# COMPACT_ATOMS: atom_id res chain seq x y z
N MET A 1 -1.82 57.93 53.44
CA MET A 1 -0.60 58.41 52.75
C MET A 1 0.08 57.18 52.16
N GLN A 2 -0.05 56.92 50.86
CA GLN A 2 0.94 57.28 49.80
C GLN A 2 2.36 56.82 50.17
N ALA A 3 3.18 56.19 49.32
CA ALA A 3 3.09 55.51 48.03
C ALA A 3 4.53 55.00 47.78
N ALA A 4 4.73 53.81 47.22
CA ALA A 4 5.92 53.41 46.44
C ALA A 4 5.71 51.95 46.01
N ARG A 5 5.28 51.70 44.77
CA ARG A 5 6.04 51.65 43.50
C ARG A 5 6.54 50.25 43.19
N GLU A 6 5.81 49.65 42.25
CA GLU A 6 6.17 48.59 41.33
C GLU A 6 7.55 48.78 40.72
N ASP A 7 8.32 47.70 40.64
CA ASP A 7 9.21 47.37 39.52
C ASP A 7 9.55 45.88 39.62
N ASP A 8 8.68 45.03 39.08
CA ASP A 8 8.98 43.60 38.87
C ASP A 8 8.98 43.32 37.36
N ARG A 9 10.16 43.47 36.77
CA ARG A 9 10.49 43.00 35.42
C ARG A 9 11.76 42.16 35.48
N SER A 10 11.67 40.99 36.09
CA SER A 10 12.62 39.90 35.85
C SER A 10 12.00 38.91 34.85
N SER A 11 12.16 39.23 33.56
CA SER A 11 11.90 38.31 32.45
C SER A 11 13.00 37.26 32.39
N THR A 12 12.87 36.17 33.15
CA THR A 12 13.62 34.95 32.90
C THR A 12 12.87 34.09 31.87
N PRO A 13 13.54 33.57 30.82
CA PRO A 13 12.90 32.71 29.85
C PRO A 13 12.44 31.42 30.55
N LYS A 14 11.14 31.13 30.47
CA LYS A 14 10.58 29.82 30.85
C LYS A 14 11.16 28.77 29.90
N TYR A 15 12.22 28.10 30.32
CA TYR A 15 12.63 26.84 29.71
C TYR A 15 11.50 25.83 29.92
N VAL A 16 10.74 25.56 28.86
CA VAL A 16 9.89 24.38 28.79
C VAL A 16 10.84 23.20 28.70
N TYR A 17 11.06 22.52 29.82
CA TYR A 17 11.67 21.20 29.80
C TYR A 17 10.72 20.29 29.01
N MET A 18 11.07 20.00 27.76
CA MET A 18 10.51 18.84 27.08
C MET A 18 10.89 17.63 27.91
N HIS A 19 9.89 17.03 28.54
CA HIS A 19 10.05 15.78 29.28
C HIS A 19 10.37 14.69 28.26
N VAL A 20 11.65 14.42 28.05
CA VAL A 20 12.06 13.18 27.40
C VAL A 20 11.66 12.07 28.36
N PRO A 21 10.82 11.08 27.96
CA PRO A 21 10.49 9.98 28.84
C PRO A 21 11.79 9.26 29.21
N ASN A 22 12.08 9.23 30.51
CA ASN A 22 13.25 8.57 31.05
C ASN A 22 12.96 7.06 31.02
N VAL A 23 13.23 6.43 29.88
CA VAL A 23 13.09 4.97 29.71
C VAL A 23 14.02 4.30 30.70
N SER A 24 13.48 3.45 31.58
CA SER A 24 14.28 2.89 32.67
C SER A 24 15.35 1.94 32.12
N ALA A 25 16.47 1.80 32.83
CA ALA A 25 17.51 0.84 32.46
C ALA A 25 16.98 -0.61 32.37
N ALA A 26 15.90 -0.91 33.10
CA ALA A 26 15.20 -2.20 33.04
C ALA A 26 14.42 -2.38 31.72
N ASP A 27 13.78 -1.34 31.21
CA ASP A 27 13.07 -1.37 29.93
C ASP A 27 14.05 -1.54 28.76
N ASN A 28 15.21 -0.89 28.83
CA ASN A 28 16.27 -1.07 27.84
C ASN A 28 16.86 -2.48 27.87
N ALA A 29 17.04 -3.08 29.06
CA ALA A 29 17.51 -4.45 29.18
C ALA A 29 16.50 -5.47 28.62
N ALA A 30 15.20 -5.27 28.86
CA ALA A 30 14.14 -6.10 28.32
C ALA A 30 14.04 -6.01 26.79
N ARG A 31 14.15 -4.79 26.23
CA ARG A 31 14.22 -4.57 24.78
C ARG A 31 15.44 -5.25 24.16
N LEU A 32 16.60 -5.15 24.79
CA LEU A 32 17.84 -5.78 24.30
C LEU A 32 17.74 -7.32 24.29
N ALA A 33 17.16 -7.90 25.34
CA ALA A 33 16.93 -9.34 25.42
C ALA A 33 15.94 -9.82 24.35
N ARG A 34 14.86 -9.08 24.11
CA ARG A 34 13.90 -9.39 23.04
C ARG A 34 14.51 -9.27 21.65
N LEU A 35 15.35 -8.25 21.42
CA LEU A 35 16.08 -8.07 20.15
C LEU A 35 17.02 -9.26 19.89
N GLN A 36 17.72 -9.73 20.93
CA GLN A 36 18.62 -10.89 20.82
C GLN A 36 17.87 -12.18 20.49
N GLU A 37 16.70 -12.39 21.08
CA GLU A 37 15.83 -13.53 20.78
C GLU A 37 15.36 -13.50 19.32
N LEU A 38 14.85 -12.36 18.86
CA LEU A 38 14.37 -12.19 17.49
C LEU A 38 15.50 -12.28 16.45
N LEU A 39 16.69 -11.77 16.75
CA LEU A 39 17.86 -11.93 15.89
C LEU A 39 18.30 -13.39 15.81
N ALA A 40 18.24 -14.14 16.91
CA ALA A 40 18.55 -15.57 16.91
C ALA A 40 17.51 -16.36 16.09
N GLU A 41 16.23 -15.99 16.16
CA GLU A 41 15.16 -16.58 15.37
C GLU A 41 15.28 -16.25 13.87
N ALA A 42 15.62 -15.00 13.54
CA ALA A 42 15.92 -14.56 12.18
C ALA A 42 17.08 -15.35 11.57
N LEU A 43 18.17 -15.49 12.34
CA LEU A 43 19.37 -16.19 11.89
C LEU A 43 19.12 -17.68 11.73
N THR A 44 18.27 -18.27 12.58
CA THR A 44 17.85 -19.68 12.48
C THR A 44 16.97 -19.90 11.27
N THR A 45 16.02 -19.00 11.03
CA THR A 45 15.13 -19.02 9.86
C THR A 45 15.93 -18.86 8.56
N ALA A 46 16.85 -17.90 8.50
CA ALA A 46 17.72 -17.67 7.34
C ALA A 46 18.64 -18.87 7.04
N LYS A 47 19.13 -19.56 8.08
CA LYS A 47 19.93 -20.79 7.93
C LYS A 47 19.11 -22.01 7.50
N ALA A 48 17.81 -22.02 7.77
CA ALA A 48 16.90 -23.08 7.34
C ALA A 48 16.43 -22.93 5.88
N VAL A 49 16.80 -21.83 5.20
CA VAL A 49 16.49 -21.60 3.79
C VAL A 49 17.31 -22.53 2.91
N VAL A 50 16.75 -23.72 2.67
CA VAL A 50 17.15 -24.61 1.58
C VAL A 50 16.42 -24.15 0.32
N PRO A 51 17.07 -24.14 -0.87
CA PRO A 51 16.44 -23.76 -2.12
C PRO A 51 15.42 -24.81 -2.57
N THR A 52 14.21 -24.77 -2.04
CA THR A 52 13.05 -25.56 -2.51
C THR A 52 11.75 -24.80 -2.31
N HIS A 53 10.78 -25.06 -3.20
CA HIS A 53 9.35 -24.69 -3.36
C HIS A 53 8.54 -23.84 -2.33
N HIS A 54 9.09 -23.35 -1.21
CA HIS A 54 8.39 -22.57 -0.18
C HIS A 54 9.00 -21.16 -0.03
N ARG A 55 9.28 -20.52 -1.17
CA ARG A 55 9.91 -19.20 -1.24
C ARG A 55 9.03 -18.13 -0.57
N HIS A 56 7.71 -18.22 -0.70
CA HIS A 56 6.77 -17.26 -0.11
C HIS A 56 6.65 -17.39 1.42
N ALA A 57 6.52 -18.60 1.97
CA ALA A 57 6.53 -18.82 3.42
C ALA A 57 7.86 -18.37 4.07
N THR A 58 8.97 -18.54 3.34
CA THR A 58 10.29 -18.06 3.78
C THR A 58 10.36 -16.52 3.78
N ILE A 59 9.92 -15.86 2.71
CA ILE A 59 9.85 -14.39 2.63
C ILE A 59 8.89 -13.85 3.71
N ARG A 60 7.76 -14.50 3.97
CA ARG A 60 6.82 -14.14 5.03
C ARG A 60 7.45 -14.23 6.41
N LYS A 61 8.16 -15.33 6.70
CA LYS A 61 8.84 -15.51 7.99
C LYS A 61 9.95 -14.48 8.16
N VAL A 62 10.62 -14.10 7.06
CA VAL A 62 11.57 -12.98 7.05
C VAL A 62 10.87 -11.64 7.31
N HIS A 63 9.74 -11.34 6.66
CA HIS A 63 8.97 -10.12 6.88
C HIS A 63 8.39 -10.02 8.31
N GLN A 64 7.84 -11.10 8.87
CA GLN A 64 7.37 -11.16 10.25
C GLN A 64 8.52 -10.97 11.25
N THR A 65 9.68 -11.56 10.96
CA THR A 65 10.87 -11.40 11.81
C THR A 65 11.43 -9.98 11.72
N ILE A 66 11.49 -9.40 10.52
CA ILE A 66 11.85 -7.99 10.30
C ILE A 66 10.85 -7.09 11.03
N GLY A 67 9.55 -7.29 10.87
CA GLY A 67 8.51 -6.54 11.56
C GLY A 67 8.59 -6.64 13.09
N SER A 68 8.95 -7.82 13.62
CA SER A 68 9.18 -8.02 15.05
C SER A 68 10.46 -7.35 15.54
N LEU A 69 11.55 -7.40 14.76
CA LEU A 69 12.81 -6.71 15.04
C LEU A 69 12.62 -5.19 15.01
N LEU A 70 11.89 -4.69 14.02
CA LEU A 70 11.54 -3.29 13.86
C LEU A 70 10.61 -2.79 14.98
N ALA A 71 9.72 -3.62 15.52
CA ALA A 71 8.88 -3.27 16.66
C ALA A 71 9.67 -3.14 17.99
N VAL A 72 10.86 -3.74 18.07
CA VAL A 72 11.76 -3.66 19.25
C VAL A 72 12.78 -2.54 19.12
N LEU A 73 13.13 -2.17 17.89
CA LEU A 73 13.94 -1.00 17.59
C LEU A 73 13.08 0.27 17.74
N PRO A 74 13.62 1.37 18.30
CA PRO A 74 12.89 2.63 18.42
C PRO A 74 12.72 3.37 17.07
N GLU A 75 12.77 2.64 15.95
CA GLU A 75 12.50 3.21 14.63
C GLU A 75 11.01 3.04 14.31
N ASP A 76 10.34 4.19 14.27
CA ASP A 76 8.96 4.40 13.87
C ASP A 76 8.57 3.46 12.71
N ARG A 77 7.58 2.56 12.88
CA ARG A 77 7.11 1.65 11.81
C ARG A 77 6.83 2.43 10.51
N ASN A 78 6.36 3.67 10.64
CA ASN A 78 6.14 4.59 9.52
C ASN A 78 7.42 4.93 8.75
N SER A 79 8.58 4.95 9.40
CA SER A 79 9.86 5.20 8.74
C SER A 79 10.26 4.06 7.79
N ASN A 80 9.90 2.81 8.11
CA ASN A 80 10.17 1.65 7.26
C ASN A 80 9.22 1.58 6.07
N ALA A 81 7.90 1.70 6.29
CA ALA A 81 6.92 1.76 5.21
C ALA A 81 7.23 2.90 4.23
N ARG A 82 7.68 4.06 4.74
CA ARG A 82 8.09 5.19 3.90
C ARG A 82 9.42 4.96 3.18
N SER A 83 10.35 4.22 3.78
CA SER A 83 11.60 3.80 3.12
C SER A 83 11.30 2.85 1.95
N GLU A 84 10.44 1.85 2.18
CA GLU A 84 9.97 0.90 1.18
C GLU A 84 9.22 1.60 0.04
N TYR A 85 8.28 2.51 0.38
CA TYR A 85 7.63 3.40 -0.57
C TYR A 85 8.65 4.11 -1.48
N ASN A 86 9.69 4.71 -0.88
CA ASN A 86 10.71 5.43 -1.65
C ASN A 86 11.58 4.49 -2.48
N ALA A 87 11.78 3.24 -2.06
CA ALA A 87 12.47 2.23 -2.85
C ALA A 87 11.64 1.87 -4.09
N HIS A 88 10.38 1.46 -3.92
CA HIS A 88 9.49 1.08 -5.01
C HIS A 88 9.26 2.24 -5.99
N LYS A 89 9.02 3.46 -5.47
CA LYS A 89 8.88 4.67 -6.30
C LYS A 89 10.11 4.94 -7.17
N ARG A 90 11.32 4.76 -6.63
CA ARG A 90 12.56 4.95 -7.40
C ARG A 90 12.72 3.86 -8.45
N ALA A 91 12.41 2.61 -8.13
CA ALA A 91 12.46 1.50 -9.08
C ALA A 91 11.49 1.74 -10.25
N LEU A 92 10.22 2.03 -9.97
CA LEU A 92 9.23 2.37 -10.99
C LEU A 92 9.66 3.56 -11.85
N ASN A 93 10.09 4.67 -11.24
CA ASN A 93 10.50 5.85 -12.01
C ASN A 93 11.67 5.53 -12.95
N LYS A 94 12.65 4.74 -12.49
CA LYS A 94 13.77 4.32 -13.32
C LYS A 94 13.29 3.51 -14.53
N SER A 95 12.40 2.54 -14.34
CA SER A 95 11.88 1.71 -15.44
C SER A 95 10.99 2.51 -16.38
N MET A 96 10.16 3.42 -15.87
CA MET A 96 9.34 4.34 -16.68
C MET A 96 10.19 5.29 -17.52
N ASP A 97 11.24 5.90 -16.95
CA ASP A 97 12.12 6.81 -17.68
C ASP A 97 12.90 6.06 -18.78
N ALA A 98 13.32 4.82 -18.49
CA ALA A 98 13.95 3.95 -19.47
C ALA A 98 12.99 3.56 -20.61
N LEU A 99 11.75 3.21 -20.27
CA LEU A 99 10.70 2.89 -21.24
C LEU A 99 10.42 4.09 -22.14
N ARG A 100 10.18 5.27 -21.55
CA ARG A 100 9.96 6.52 -22.29
C ARG A 100 11.12 6.82 -23.23
N SER A 101 12.36 6.72 -22.74
CA SER A 101 13.55 6.95 -23.56
C SER A 101 13.64 5.97 -24.73
N SER A 102 13.26 4.70 -24.53
CA SER A 102 13.23 3.70 -25.60
C SER A 102 12.12 3.98 -26.62
N CYS A 103 10.90 4.33 -26.19
CA CYS A 103 9.81 4.69 -27.09
C CYS A 103 10.16 5.97 -27.90
N GLU A 104 10.77 6.99 -27.28
CA GLU A 104 11.10 8.27 -27.93
C GLU A 104 12.30 8.22 -28.89
N ILE A 105 13.36 7.49 -28.53
CA ILE A 105 14.65 7.52 -29.27
C ILE A 105 14.74 6.36 -30.26
N GLU A 106 14.39 5.16 -29.82
CA GLU A 106 14.61 3.91 -30.57
C GLU A 106 13.35 3.49 -31.35
N GLY A 107 12.16 3.90 -30.88
CA GLY A 107 10.89 3.64 -31.53
C GLY A 107 10.62 2.14 -31.74
N LEU A 108 10.12 1.76 -32.92
CA LEU A 108 9.75 0.38 -33.25
C LEU A 108 10.94 -0.58 -33.35
N GLU A 109 12.18 -0.11 -33.42
CA GLU A 109 13.36 -0.98 -33.52
C GLU A 109 13.73 -1.62 -32.16
N ALA A 110 13.16 -1.12 -31.06
CA ALA A 110 13.43 -1.57 -29.70
C ALA A 110 12.26 -2.30 -29.02
N LEU A 111 11.31 -2.86 -29.77
CA LEU A 111 10.13 -3.52 -29.21
C LEU A 111 10.45 -4.61 -28.18
N ASP A 112 11.48 -5.43 -28.41
CA ASP A 112 11.89 -6.47 -27.46
C ASP A 112 12.36 -5.86 -26.13
N LYS A 113 13.13 -4.77 -26.19
CA LYS A 113 13.60 -4.04 -25.02
C LYS A 113 12.45 -3.34 -24.29
N GLN A 114 11.50 -2.76 -25.03
CA GLN A 114 10.30 -2.14 -24.47
C GLN A 114 9.44 -3.17 -23.74
N GLY A 115 9.27 -4.37 -24.30
CA GLY A 115 8.58 -5.49 -23.65
C GLY A 115 9.23 -5.90 -22.32
N LEU A 116 10.57 -5.97 -22.28
CA LEU A 116 11.30 -6.24 -21.03
C LEU A 116 11.09 -5.13 -19.98
N LEU A 117 11.14 -3.86 -20.39
CA LEU A 117 10.91 -2.73 -19.48
C LEU A 117 9.47 -2.67 -18.95
N ILE A 118 8.49 -3.06 -19.77
CA ILE A 118 7.10 -3.23 -19.31
C ILE A 118 7.01 -4.38 -18.31
N GLY A 119 7.69 -5.50 -18.56
CA GLY A 119 7.82 -6.61 -17.61
C GLY A 119 8.36 -6.13 -16.26
N ASP A 120 9.46 -5.38 -16.26
CA ASP A 120 10.06 -4.82 -15.04
C ASP A 120 9.07 -3.92 -14.27
N ILE A 121 8.25 -3.12 -14.98
CA ILE A 121 7.22 -2.29 -14.34
C ILE A 121 6.11 -3.18 -13.74
N VAL A 122 5.63 -4.19 -14.47
CA VAL A 122 4.58 -5.09 -13.99
C VAL A 122 5.02 -5.90 -12.78
N ASP A 123 6.26 -6.41 -12.78
CA ASP A 123 6.83 -7.14 -11.65
C ASP A 123 6.91 -6.23 -10.42
N GLU A 124 7.43 -5.02 -10.58
CA GLU A 124 7.51 -4.02 -9.50
C GLU A 124 6.12 -3.67 -8.93
N LEU A 125 5.12 -3.51 -9.80
CA LEU A 125 3.73 -3.26 -9.37
C LEU A 125 3.13 -4.48 -8.63
N SER A 126 3.42 -5.68 -9.11
CA SER A 126 2.94 -6.94 -8.51
C SER A 126 3.55 -7.20 -7.14
N GLU A 127 4.78 -6.73 -6.90
CA GLU A 127 5.42 -6.74 -5.58
C GLU A 127 4.88 -5.65 -4.67
N TRP A 128 4.61 -4.45 -5.19
CA TRP A 128 4.22 -3.30 -4.36
C TRP A 128 2.75 -3.33 -3.93
N ILE A 129 1.83 -3.73 -4.81
CA ILE A 129 0.38 -3.72 -4.51
C ILE A 129 0.03 -4.50 -3.22
N PRO A 130 0.54 -5.74 -3.00
CA PRO A 130 0.29 -6.46 -1.75
C PRO A 130 0.77 -5.67 -0.51
N ASN A 131 1.93 -5.02 -0.59
CA ASN A 131 2.47 -4.20 0.52
C ASN A 131 1.54 -3.00 0.82
N ILE A 132 0.98 -2.37 -0.20
CA ILE A 132 -0.03 -1.31 -0.02
C ILE A 132 -1.25 -1.88 0.69
N TRP A 133 -1.74 -3.05 0.27
CA TRP A 133 -2.89 -3.69 0.90
C TRP A 133 -2.63 -4.01 2.37
N TYR A 134 -1.49 -4.63 2.71
CA TYR A 134 -1.15 -4.94 4.10
C TYR A 134 -1.08 -3.68 4.99
N ASN A 135 -0.58 -2.56 4.46
CA ASN A 135 -0.56 -1.28 5.18
C ASN A 135 -1.96 -0.72 5.46
N ILE A 136 -2.94 -1.01 4.60
CA ILE A 136 -4.35 -0.60 4.80
C ILE A 136 -5.08 -1.61 5.71
N ALA A 137 -4.82 -2.91 5.51
CA ALA A 137 -5.58 -4.01 6.09
C ALA A 137 -5.26 -4.30 7.56
N ASP A 138 -4.18 -3.74 8.13
CA ASP A 138 -3.91 -3.83 9.57
C ASP A 138 -5.01 -3.10 10.36
N THR A 139 -6.10 -3.82 10.62
CA THR A 139 -7.35 -3.31 11.20
C THR A 139 -7.20 -2.85 12.65
N ASN A 140 -6.10 -3.24 13.32
CA ASN A 140 -5.76 -2.82 14.68
C ASN A 140 -4.80 -1.62 14.71
N ALA A 141 -4.22 -1.23 13.59
CA ALA A 141 -3.40 -0.03 13.51
C ALA A 141 -4.31 1.21 13.46
N GLU A 142 -4.40 1.92 14.59
CA GLU A 142 -4.75 3.36 14.60
C GLU A 142 -3.78 4.18 13.72
N GLU A 143 -2.69 3.57 13.26
CA GLU A 143 -1.54 4.15 12.56
C GLU A 143 -1.47 3.81 11.05
N ALA A 144 -2.51 3.24 10.43
CA ALA A 144 -2.50 3.05 8.98
C ALA A 144 -2.24 4.39 8.27
N ASP A 145 -1.14 4.48 7.51
CA ASP A 145 -0.75 5.70 6.79
C ASP A 145 -1.55 5.78 5.47
N GLU A 146 -2.79 6.25 5.61
CA GLU A 146 -3.78 6.43 4.53
C GLU A 146 -3.22 7.30 3.39
N ASP A 147 -2.44 8.34 3.74
CA ASP A 147 -1.81 9.25 2.79
C ASP A 147 -0.71 8.53 1.99
N LEU A 148 0.13 7.74 2.65
CA LEU A 148 1.16 6.94 1.99
C LEU A 148 0.54 5.89 1.06
N ALA A 149 -0.54 5.24 1.46
CA ALA A 149 -1.26 4.29 0.63
C ALA A 149 -1.83 4.98 -0.64
N GLN A 150 -2.48 6.14 -0.47
CA GLN A 150 -2.98 6.94 -1.59
C GLN A 150 -1.85 7.37 -2.54
N ASP A 151 -0.74 7.87 -2.01
CA ASP A 151 0.42 8.29 -2.81
C ASP A 151 1.10 7.11 -3.54
N SER A 152 1.06 5.91 -2.93
CA SER A 152 1.56 4.67 -3.55
C SER A 152 0.68 4.29 -4.74
N LEU A 153 -0.64 4.26 -4.55
CA LEU A 153 -1.58 3.96 -5.62
C LEU A 153 -1.54 5.00 -6.74
N ARG A 154 -1.34 6.29 -6.42
CA ARG A 154 -1.14 7.33 -7.44
C ARG A 154 0.10 7.04 -8.28
N SER A 155 1.21 6.62 -7.66
CA SER A 155 2.45 6.26 -8.36
C SER A 155 2.26 5.03 -9.25
N CYS A 156 1.59 4.00 -8.74
CA CYS A 156 1.27 2.79 -9.50
C CYS A 156 0.35 3.07 -10.71
N SER A 157 -0.62 3.97 -10.51
CA SER A 157 -1.54 4.41 -11.56
C SER A 157 -0.81 5.16 -12.67
N ILE A 158 0.13 6.05 -12.32
CA ILE A 158 0.97 6.76 -13.29
C ILE A 158 1.81 5.77 -14.10
N ALA A 159 2.41 4.76 -13.45
CA ALA A 159 3.19 3.74 -14.14
C ALA A 159 2.34 2.93 -15.12
N THR A 160 1.12 2.57 -14.73
CA THR A 160 0.19 1.85 -15.61
C THR A 160 -0.24 2.68 -16.80
N SER A 161 -0.57 3.97 -16.60
CA SER A 161 -0.86 4.87 -17.73
C SER A 161 0.35 5.06 -18.64
N ALA A 162 1.56 5.18 -18.09
CA ALA A 162 2.78 5.31 -18.89
C ALA A 162 3.05 4.08 -19.77
N MET A 163 2.73 2.88 -19.28
CA MET A 163 2.77 1.67 -20.10
C MET A 163 1.74 1.72 -21.24
N GLN A 164 0.49 2.13 -20.94
CA GLN A 164 -0.60 2.25 -21.91
C GLN A 164 -0.33 3.31 -22.99
N ASP A 165 0.34 4.41 -22.62
CA ASP A 165 0.60 5.52 -23.51
C ASP A 165 1.77 5.29 -24.47
N CYS A 166 2.57 4.21 -24.33
CA CYS A 166 3.60 3.86 -25.32
C CYS A 166 2.92 3.11 -26.49
N PRO A 167 2.65 3.77 -27.65
CA PRO A 167 1.84 3.20 -28.74
C PRO A 167 2.55 2.04 -29.44
N GLU A 168 3.89 2.06 -29.44
CA GLU A 168 4.73 1.03 -30.03
C GLU A 168 4.60 -0.29 -29.25
N ALA A 169 4.32 -0.21 -27.96
CA ALA A 169 4.17 -1.35 -27.07
C ALA A 169 2.74 -1.91 -27.00
N ALA A 170 1.88 -1.61 -27.98
CA ALA A 170 0.48 -1.97 -27.91
C ALA A 170 0.16 -3.47 -27.85
N GLY A 171 1.10 -4.31 -28.25
CA GLY A 171 1.01 -5.77 -28.07
C GLY A 171 1.24 -6.24 -26.63
N PHE A 172 1.77 -5.39 -25.74
CA PHE A 172 2.13 -5.71 -24.36
C PHE A 172 1.08 -5.23 -23.34
N TYR A 173 0.02 -4.54 -23.76
CA TYR A 173 -1.02 -4.03 -22.84
C TYR A 173 -1.79 -5.12 -22.08
N ASN A 174 -1.78 -6.35 -22.59
CA ASN A 174 -2.34 -7.52 -21.92
C ASN A 174 -1.29 -8.25 -21.06
N TYR A 175 -0.23 -7.58 -20.60
CA TYR A 175 0.64 -8.17 -19.59
C TYR A 175 -0.16 -8.35 -18.29
N THR A 176 -0.68 -9.56 -18.14
CA THR A 176 -1.30 -10.08 -16.94
C THR A 176 -0.18 -10.52 -16.01
N GLY A 177 0.08 -9.72 -14.98
CA GLY A 177 0.85 -10.18 -13.83
C GLY A 177 -0.12 -10.85 -12.87
N ARG A 178 0.14 -12.11 -12.49
CA ARG A 178 -0.63 -12.75 -11.41
C ARG A 178 -0.42 -11.94 -10.15
N LEU A 179 -1.49 -11.33 -9.65
CA LEU A 179 -1.47 -10.67 -8.36
C LEU A 179 -2.21 -11.55 -7.37
N THR A 180 -1.49 -12.02 -6.35
CA THR A 180 -2.05 -12.79 -5.25
C THR A 180 -1.78 -12.09 -3.93
N ILE A 181 -2.81 -11.89 -3.13
CA ILE A 181 -2.76 -11.37 -1.77
C ILE A 181 -3.37 -12.42 -0.86
N LEU A 182 -2.61 -12.84 0.14
CA LEU A 182 -3.03 -13.83 1.13
C LEU A 182 -3.38 -13.10 2.43
N ASP A 183 -4.24 -13.70 3.23
CA ASP A 183 -4.51 -13.19 4.57
C ASP A 183 -3.23 -13.32 5.42
N PRO A 184 -2.69 -12.22 5.97
CA PRO A 184 -1.47 -12.27 6.77
C PRO A 184 -1.66 -13.04 8.09
N ASP A 185 -2.90 -13.20 8.56
CA ASP A 185 -3.24 -13.90 9.80
C ASP A 185 -3.50 -15.40 9.60
N ASP A 186 -3.52 -15.89 8.35
CA ASP A 186 -3.66 -17.31 8.05
C ASP A 186 -2.30 -18.01 7.98
N GLU A 187 -2.07 -18.96 8.90
CA GLU A 187 -0.82 -19.73 8.98
C GLU A 187 -0.67 -20.73 7.82
N ASP A 188 -1.79 -21.16 7.22
CA ASP A 188 -1.82 -22.25 6.24
C ASP A 188 -1.78 -21.77 4.78
N ASP A 189 -1.80 -20.45 4.52
CA ASP A 189 -1.86 -19.85 3.18
C ASP A 189 -3.09 -20.18 2.34
N ASP A 190 -4.14 -20.70 2.98
CA ASP A 190 -5.34 -21.15 2.31
C ASP A 190 -6.37 -20.02 2.16
N ASN A 191 -6.26 -18.95 2.95
CA ASN A 191 -7.14 -17.81 2.91
C ASN A 191 -6.64 -16.75 1.91
N ILE A 192 -7.19 -16.83 0.71
CA ILE A 192 -6.92 -15.90 -0.39
C ILE A 192 -7.80 -14.66 -0.24
N ILE A 193 -7.17 -13.49 -0.11
CA ILE A 193 -7.85 -12.19 -0.13
C ILE A 193 -8.12 -11.76 -1.56
N TYR A 194 -7.15 -11.96 -2.44
CA TYR A 194 -7.19 -11.62 -3.85
C TYR A 194 -6.32 -12.61 -4.62
N ASP A 195 -6.84 -13.20 -5.69
CA ASP A 195 -6.02 -13.98 -6.63
C ASP A 195 -6.59 -13.84 -8.02
N ASP A 196 -6.01 -12.92 -8.80
CA ASP A 196 -6.42 -12.73 -10.18
C ASP A 196 -5.23 -12.97 -11.11
N TYR A 197 -5.33 -14.05 -11.88
CA TYR A 197 -4.32 -14.48 -12.84
C TYR A 197 -4.48 -13.79 -14.20
N ASP A 198 -5.71 -13.38 -14.53
CA ASP A 198 -6.08 -12.88 -15.85
C ASP A 198 -6.37 -11.37 -15.86
N ALA A 199 -6.43 -10.72 -14.68
CA ALA A 199 -6.53 -9.28 -14.58
C ALA A 199 -5.28 -8.59 -15.12
N CYS A 200 -5.49 -7.59 -15.98
CA CYS A 200 -4.46 -6.64 -16.31
C CYS A 200 -4.24 -5.68 -15.13
N MET A 201 -3.10 -4.99 -15.15
CA MET A 201 -2.71 -4.13 -14.03
C MET A 201 -3.71 -3.00 -13.75
N THR A 202 -4.44 -2.53 -14.76
CA THR A 202 -5.55 -1.57 -14.57
C THR A 202 -6.66 -2.12 -13.69
N GLN A 203 -7.05 -3.40 -13.86
CA GLN A 203 -8.07 -4.02 -13.02
C GLN A 203 -7.56 -4.25 -11.59
N ASN A 204 -6.32 -4.71 -11.43
CA ASN A 204 -5.67 -4.84 -10.12
C ASN A 204 -5.66 -3.50 -9.36
N LEU A 205 -5.34 -2.40 -10.05
CA LEU A 205 -5.35 -1.07 -9.45
C LEU A 205 -6.76 -0.55 -9.16
N ALA A 206 -7.74 -0.82 -10.02
CA ALA A 206 -9.12 -0.46 -9.75
C ALA A 206 -9.65 -1.18 -8.50
N TRP A 207 -9.31 -2.45 -8.33
CA TRP A 207 -9.60 -3.21 -7.12
C TRP A 207 -8.94 -2.59 -5.87
N MET A 208 -7.65 -2.22 -5.95
CA MET A 208 -6.96 -1.56 -4.83
C MET A 208 -7.51 -0.17 -4.48
N TRP A 209 -7.85 0.63 -5.49
CA TRP A 209 -8.49 1.93 -5.28
C TRP A 209 -9.85 1.78 -4.59
N ARG A 210 -10.61 0.74 -4.93
CA ARG A 210 -11.83 0.38 -4.22
C ARG A 210 -11.54 0.03 -2.76
N GLU A 211 -10.54 -0.81 -2.48
CA GLU A 211 -10.17 -1.18 -1.10
C GLU A 211 -9.92 0.05 -0.23
N LEU A 212 -9.05 0.96 -0.70
CA LEU A 212 -8.75 2.19 0.02
C LEU A 212 -10.00 3.08 0.19
N LEU A 213 -10.80 3.24 -0.86
CA LEU A 213 -12.02 4.06 -0.82
C LEU A 213 -13.03 3.53 0.21
N VAL A 214 -13.29 2.23 0.20
CA VAL A 214 -14.23 1.57 1.11
C VAL A 214 -13.71 1.61 2.55
N PHE A 215 -12.42 1.35 2.74
CA PHE A 215 -11.76 1.45 4.04
C PHE A 215 -11.94 2.83 4.65
N MET A 216 -11.60 3.89 3.91
CA MET A 216 -11.74 5.28 4.34
C MET A 216 -13.18 5.65 4.69
N ALA A 217 -14.12 5.27 3.82
CA ALA A 217 -15.53 5.49 4.05
C ALA A 217 -16.04 4.75 5.31
N SER A 218 -15.58 3.53 5.57
CA SER A 218 -15.98 2.73 6.72
C SER A 218 -15.54 3.33 8.06
N ARG A 219 -14.44 4.09 8.05
CA ARG A 219 -13.90 4.83 9.20
C ARG A 219 -14.47 6.24 9.32
N ASN A 220 -15.47 6.60 8.50
CA ASN A 220 -16.03 7.95 8.39
C ASN A 220 -14.96 9.03 8.10
N ARG A 221 -13.88 8.67 7.40
CA ARG A 221 -12.87 9.61 6.91
C ARG A 221 -13.35 10.26 5.61
N SER A 222 -12.73 11.39 5.24
CA SER A 222 -13.02 12.02 3.95
C SER A 222 -12.57 11.11 2.80
N THR A 223 -13.37 11.04 1.75
CA THR A 223 -13.07 10.26 0.53
C THR A 223 -12.88 11.15 -0.69
N ASP A 224 -12.98 12.47 -0.53
CA ASP A 224 -13.04 13.42 -1.65
C ASP A 224 -11.75 13.41 -2.47
N CYS A 225 -10.58 13.38 -1.81
CA CYS A 225 -9.28 13.33 -2.50
C CYS A 225 -9.10 12.01 -3.28
N ILE A 226 -9.52 10.89 -2.70
CA ILE A 226 -9.43 9.57 -3.33
C ILE A 226 -10.36 9.49 -4.55
N LEU A 227 -11.59 9.98 -4.41
CA LEU A 227 -12.55 10.06 -5.51
C LEU A 227 -12.05 10.96 -6.65
N GLU A 228 -11.39 12.07 -6.32
CA GLU A 228 -10.80 12.95 -7.32
C GLU A 228 -9.63 12.28 -8.05
N ASP A 229 -8.73 11.58 -7.34
CA ASP A 229 -7.66 10.80 -7.97
C ASP A 229 -8.23 9.71 -8.90
N ILE A 230 -9.21 8.93 -8.42
CA ILE A 230 -9.92 7.91 -9.22
C ILE A 230 -10.53 8.53 -10.49
N ARG A 231 -11.13 9.72 -10.37
CA ARG A 231 -11.73 10.44 -11.49
C ARG A 231 -10.69 10.92 -12.50
N VAL A 232 -9.64 11.58 -12.03
CA VAL A 232 -8.57 12.14 -12.88
C VAL A 232 -7.79 11.04 -13.60
N LYS A 233 -7.63 9.85 -12.98
CA LYS A 233 -6.99 8.69 -13.61
C LYS A 233 -7.92 7.86 -14.49
N GLY A 234 -9.20 8.20 -14.56
CA GLY A 234 -10.17 7.51 -15.42
C GLY A 234 -10.66 6.17 -14.87
N PHE A 235 -10.31 5.77 -13.64
CA PHE A 235 -10.73 4.49 -13.03
C PHE A 235 -12.15 4.51 -12.44
N THR A 236 -12.94 5.55 -12.69
CA THR A 236 -14.23 5.71 -12.00
C THR A 236 -15.14 4.52 -12.29
N ASN A 237 -15.27 4.09 -13.55
CA ASN A 237 -16.18 3.01 -13.89
C ASN A 237 -15.71 1.68 -13.32
N GLU A 238 -14.42 1.40 -13.45
CA GLU A 238 -13.73 0.20 -13.02
C GLU A 238 -13.84 0.05 -11.50
N VAL A 239 -13.51 1.09 -10.73
CA VAL A 239 -13.51 1.05 -9.26
C VAL A 239 -14.89 0.74 -8.70
N PHE A 240 -15.97 1.40 -9.15
CA PHE A 240 -17.29 1.04 -8.64
C PHE A 240 -17.89 -0.18 -9.35
N GLY A 241 -17.38 -0.56 -10.52
CA GLY A 241 -17.66 -1.87 -11.12
C GLY A 241 -17.22 -3.00 -10.21
N PHE A 242 -16.20 -2.78 -9.39
CA PHE A 242 -15.77 -3.71 -8.33
C PHE A 242 -16.54 -3.57 -7.00
N ILE A 243 -17.60 -2.76 -6.91
CA ILE A 243 -18.48 -2.74 -5.73
C ILE A 243 -19.75 -3.54 -6.02
N ARG A 244 -19.83 -4.72 -5.38
CA ARG A 244 -20.93 -5.69 -5.56
C ARG A 244 -22.30 -5.09 -5.33
N GLN A 245 -23.22 -5.34 -6.26
CA GLN A 245 -24.65 -5.12 -6.06
C GLN A 245 -25.36 -6.39 -5.54
N PRO A 246 -26.51 -6.25 -4.86
CA PRO A 246 -27.23 -7.41 -4.35
C PRO A 246 -27.56 -8.41 -5.47
N GLY A 247 -27.12 -9.65 -5.30
CA GLY A 247 -27.36 -10.76 -6.25
C GLY A 247 -26.30 -10.94 -7.33
N GLU A 248 -25.22 -10.14 -7.33
CA GLU A 248 -24.09 -10.31 -8.25
C GLU A 248 -23.00 -11.20 -7.66
N GLU A 249 -22.51 -12.16 -8.45
CA GLU A 249 -21.35 -13.00 -8.11
C GLU A 249 -20.05 -12.42 -8.70
N THR A 250 -20.14 -11.84 -9.91
CA THR A 250 -19.05 -11.16 -10.62
C THR A 250 -19.50 -9.79 -11.11
N ASN A 251 -18.54 -8.92 -11.44
CA ASN A 251 -18.83 -7.65 -12.09
C ASN A 251 -19.24 -7.84 -13.57
N ALA A 252 -19.52 -6.74 -14.27
CA ALA A 252 -19.97 -6.73 -15.67
C ALA A 252 -18.96 -7.36 -16.66
N ASP A 253 -17.67 -7.35 -16.31
CA ASP A 253 -16.59 -7.90 -17.13
C ASP A 253 -16.21 -9.34 -16.72
N GLY A 254 -16.94 -9.93 -15.77
CA GLY A 254 -16.73 -11.31 -15.30
C GLY A 254 -15.70 -11.47 -14.18
N TYR A 255 -15.14 -10.38 -13.64
CA TYR A 255 -14.19 -10.45 -12.53
C TYR A 255 -14.90 -10.67 -11.19
N GLN A 256 -14.26 -11.43 -10.31
CA GLN A 256 -14.73 -11.61 -8.95
C GLN A 256 -14.59 -10.33 -8.14
N PHE A 257 -15.48 -10.15 -7.16
CA PHE A 257 -15.42 -8.98 -6.28
C PHE A 257 -14.35 -9.11 -5.20
N TRP A 258 -13.96 -10.31 -4.74
CA TRP A 258 -12.95 -10.44 -3.67
C TRP A 258 -13.22 -9.49 -2.49
N ASP A 259 -14.39 -9.61 -1.87
CA ASP A 259 -14.88 -8.73 -0.79
C ASP A 259 -15.30 -9.53 0.45
N ALA A 260 -14.94 -10.82 0.50
CA ALA A 260 -15.28 -11.71 1.60
C ALA A 260 -14.59 -11.26 2.90
N HIS A 261 -13.37 -10.72 2.79
CA HIS A 261 -12.58 -10.17 3.90
C HIS A 261 -13.13 -8.85 4.46
N TRP A 262 -14.09 -8.21 3.78
CA TRP A 262 -14.67 -6.98 4.28
C TRP A 262 -15.48 -7.19 5.55
N THR A 263 -15.22 -6.32 6.51
CA THR A 263 -16.04 -6.18 7.72
C THR A 263 -17.44 -5.66 7.39
N ASP A 264 -18.37 -5.78 8.33
CA ASP A 264 -19.74 -5.26 8.16
C ASP A 264 -19.77 -3.74 7.96
N SER A 265 -18.85 -2.99 8.56
CA SER A 265 -18.75 -1.55 8.36
C SER A 265 -18.30 -1.21 6.94
N MET A 266 -17.33 -1.96 6.40
CA MET A 266 -16.88 -1.82 5.00
C MET A 266 -18.01 -2.15 4.02
N LYS A 267 -18.72 -3.27 4.21
CA LYS A 267 -19.89 -3.65 3.39
C LYS A 267 -20.97 -2.57 3.39
N LYS A 268 -21.28 -1.99 4.56
CA LYS A 268 -22.22 -0.85 4.67
C LYS A 268 -21.72 0.40 3.96
N ALA A 269 -20.44 0.74 4.12
CA ALA A 269 -19.83 1.90 3.49
C ALA A 269 -19.86 1.78 1.95
N ALA A 270 -19.53 0.61 1.43
CA ALA A 270 -19.61 0.30 0.00
C ALA A 270 -21.03 0.52 -0.57
N ALA A 271 -22.07 0.05 0.12
CA ALA A 271 -23.45 0.26 -0.28
C ALA A 271 -23.85 1.76 -0.32
N VAL A 272 -23.35 2.55 0.64
CA VAL A 272 -23.56 4.01 0.66
C VAL A 272 -22.85 4.69 -0.51
N LEU A 273 -21.61 4.32 -0.81
CA LEU A 273 -20.84 4.85 -1.94
C LEU A 273 -21.56 4.62 -3.28
N CYS A 274 -22.04 3.40 -3.52
CA CYS A 274 -22.82 3.09 -4.73
C CYS A 274 -24.11 3.91 -4.83
N SER A 275 -24.83 4.08 -3.73
CA SER A 275 -26.08 4.85 -3.71
C SER A 275 -25.84 6.33 -4.04
N LYS A 276 -24.76 6.91 -3.51
CA LYS A 276 -24.34 8.29 -3.82
C LYS A 276 -23.99 8.46 -5.29
N ARG A 277 -23.20 7.54 -5.86
CA ARG A 277 -22.80 7.59 -7.28
C ARG A 277 -24.02 7.53 -8.21
N ARG A 278 -24.96 6.61 -7.97
CA ARG A 278 -26.20 6.52 -8.77
C ARG A 278 -26.99 7.82 -8.76
N SER A 279 -27.06 8.46 -7.58
CA SER A 279 -27.75 9.75 -7.43
C SER A 279 -27.06 10.89 -8.20
N GLN A 280 -25.74 10.83 -8.37
CA GLN A 280 -24.99 11.80 -9.16
C GLN A 280 -25.15 11.57 -10.67
N MET A 281 -25.23 10.31 -11.12
CA MET A 281 -25.42 9.97 -12.54
C MET A 281 -26.85 10.25 -13.05
N ALA A 282 -27.83 10.35 -12.14
CA ALA A 282 -29.23 10.64 -12.49
C ALA A 282 -29.54 12.15 -12.61
N ARG A 283 -28.55 13.02 -12.35
CA ARG A 283 -28.65 14.48 -12.45
C ARG A 283 -27.96 14.98 -13.70
#